data_AF-A0A7S2ILK1-F1
#
_entry.id   AF-A0A7S2ILK1-F1
#
_cell.length_a   1.000
_cell.length_b   1.000
_cell.length_c   1.000
_cell.angle_alpha   90.00
_cell.angle_beta   90.00
_cell.angle_gamma   90.00
#
_symmetry.space_group_name_H-M   'P 1'
#
loop_
_entity.id
_entity.type
_entity.pdbx_description
1 polymer ?
#
loop_
_entity_poly.entity_id
_entity_poly.type
_entity_poly.pdbx_seq_one_letter_code
_entity_poly.pdbx_strand_id
1 'polypeptide(L)'
;STRAYSSQKRNPAGLGTVTAARAATKLVKTVASEMANLANDRNPFSFVGEYCFQEPDHLPTPVSNRILVGSARHAAAVPMLRRLGVTHVCNCAAGEAQVPSDQFEEHGIEYMAIRAIDAEGYPILRNHLNPILEFVRPCMETSTLQKGPEAQRGRKVLLHCQAGRNRSIALA
;
A
#
# COMPACT_ATOMS: atom_id res chain seq x y z
N SER A 1 1.91 -66.50 58.60
CA SER A 1 1.58 -65.62 57.46
C SER A 1 2.46 -64.38 57.58
N THR A 2 3.66 -64.37 56.97
CA THR A 2 4.04 -63.55 55.78
C THR A 2 3.84 -62.03 56.01
N ARG A 3 4.79 -61.11 55.77
CA ARG A 3 6.01 -61.09 54.94
C ARG A 3 6.81 -59.82 55.31
N ALA A 4 8.14 -59.90 55.25
CA ALA A 4 9.07 -58.80 55.54
C ALA A 4 8.96 -57.62 54.54
N TYR A 5 9.08 -56.39 55.05
CA TYR A 5 9.11 -55.15 54.28
C TYR A 5 10.58 -54.77 54.00
N SER A 6 10.98 -54.86 52.74
CA SER A 6 12.31 -54.49 52.25
C SER A 6 12.34 -53.00 51.88
N SER A 7 13.33 -52.28 52.40
CA SER A 7 13.63 -50.90 52.06
C SER A 7 14.41 -50.84 50.73
N GLN A 8 13.92 -50.05 49.76
CA GLN A 8 14.72 -49.66 48.61
C GLN A 8 14.71 -48.13 48.43
N LYS A 9 15.93 -47.59 48.47
CA LYS A 9 16.33 -46.19 48.30
C LYS A 9 15.88 -45.65 46.94
N ARG A 10 15.29 -44.44 46.91
CA ARG A 10 15.08 -43.66 45.68
C ARG A 10 16.30 -42.77 45.43
N ASN A 11 16.92 -42.90 44.26
CA ASN A 11 17.79 -41.88 43.68
C ASN A 11 16.94 -40.86 42.89
N PRO A 12 17.22 -39.55 42.94
CA PRO A 12 16.53 -38.56 42.14
C PRO A 12 17.36 -38.18 40.91
N ALA A 13 16.94 -38.58 39.71
CA ALA A 13 17.40 -37.98 38.47
C ALA A 13 16.40 -38.31 37.34
N GLY A 14 15.74 -37.31 36.76
CA GLY A 14 14.99 -37.56 35.52
C GLY A 14 13.84 -36.63 35.13
N LEU A 15 13.52 -35.58 35.89
CA LEU A 15 12.48 -34.60 35.49
C LEU A 15 13.08 -33.21 35.31
N GLY A 16 13.62 -32.93 34.11
CA GLY A 16 14.10 -31.59 33.78
C GLY A 16 14.39 -31.34 32.31
N THR A 17 14.58 -32.40 31.51
CA THR A 17 15.09 -32.25 30.13
C THR A 17 14.01 -32.22 29.05
N VAL A 18 12.84 -32.83 29.28
CA VAL A 18 11.81 -33.01 28.23
C VAL A 18 10.96 -31.74 27.99
N THR A 19 10.70 -30.95 29.03
CA THR A 19 9.85 -29.75 28.96
C THR A 19 10.57 -28.57 28.31
N ALA A 20 11.86 -28.37 28.63
CA ALA A 20 12.69 -27.33 28.02
C ALA A 20 12.92 -27.59 26.53
N ALA A 21 13.16 -28.85 26.13
CA ALA A 21 13.31 -29.25 24.74
C ALA A 21 12.02 -28.96 23.93
N ARG A 22 10.84 -29.27 24.46
CA ARG A 22 9.56 -28.98 23.80
C ARG A 22 9.27 -27.48 23.64
N ALA A 23 9.61 -26.68 24.65
CA ALA A 23 9.44 -25.22 24.60
C ALA A 23 10.38 -24.58 23.57
N ALA A 24 11.65 -25.01 23.53
CA ALA A 24 12.62 -24.56 22.54
C ALA A 24 12.18 -24.92 21.11
N THR A 25 11.69 -26.14 20.88
CA THR A 25 11.19 -26.56 19.55
C THR A 25 9.95 -25.78 19.11
N LYS A 26 9.09 -25.36 20.05
CA LYS A 26 7.91 -24.53 19.73
C LYS A 26 8.33 -23.11 19.35
N LEU A 27 9.27 -22.52 20.09
CA LEU A 27 9.80 -21.18 19.79
C LEU A 27 10.51 -21.13 18.43
N VAL A 28 11.35 -22.13 18.13
CA VAL A 28 12.06 -22.21 16.84
C VAL A 28 11.09 -22.36 15.67
N LYS A 29 10.00 -23.12 15.83
CA LYS A 29 8.96 -23.25 14.80
C LYS A 29 8.17 -21.95 14.59
N THR A 30 7.86 -21.22 15.66
CA THR A 30 7.16 -19.93 15.56
C THR A 30 8.04 -18.86 14.88
N VAL A 31 9.31 -18.74 15.28
CA VAL A 31 10.26 -17.82 14.65
C VAL A 31 10.51 -18.20 13.18
N ALA A 32 10.59 -19.49 12.86
CA ALA A 32 10.72 -19.94 11.47
C ALA A 32 9.48 -19.57 10.62
N SER A 33 8.27 -19.64 11.18
CA SER A 33 7.05 -19.23 10.48
C SER A 33 6.92 -17.71 10.31
N GLU A 34 7.40 -16.92 11.27
CA GLU A 34 7.44 -15.45 11.15
C GLU A 34 8.49 -15.00 10.13
N MET A 35 9.66 -15.63 10.11
CA MET A 35 10.71 -15.37 9.11
C MET A 35 10.30 -15.80 7.70
N ALA A 36 9.53 -16.88 7.57
CA ALA A 36 8.95 -17.29 6.30
C ALA A 36 7.88 -16.30 5.79
N ASN A 37 7.14 -15.64 6.70
CA ASN A 37 6.17 -14.61 6.34
C ASN A 37 6.83 -13.26 5.99
N LEU A 38 7.95 -12.91 6.65
CA LEU A 38 8.79 -11.75 6.28
C LEU A 38 9.50 -11.96 4.93
N ALA A 39 9.92 -13.19 4.61
CA ALA A 39 10.49 -13.53 3.30
C ALA A 39 9.46 -13.53 2.16
N ASN A 40 8.16 -13.50 2.49
CA ASN A 40 7.07 -13.40 1.52
C ASN A 40 6.54 -11.97 1.35
N ASP A 41 7.11 -11.00 2.06
CA ASP A 41 6.90 -9.58 1.82
C ASP A 41 7.76 -9.13 0.64
N ARG A 42 7.48 -9.71 -0.52
CA ARG A 42 7.97 -9.20 -1.80
C ARG A 42 7.22 -7.90 -2.04
N ASN A 43 7.75 -6.81 -1.52
CA ASN A 43 7.44 -5.49 -2.06
C ASN A 43 7.67 -5.56 -3.58
N PRO A 44 6.62 -5.49 -4.41
CA PRO A 44 6.77 -5.66 -5.86
C PRO A 44 7.53 -4.49 -6.51
N PHE A 45 7.97 -3.50 -5.73
CA PHE A 45 8.67 -2.30 -6.17
C PHE A 45 10.16 -2.25 -5.77
N SER A 46 10.75 -3.31 -5.19
CA SER A 46 12.19 -3.31 -4.85
C SER A 46 13.07 -3.72 -6.04
N PHE A 47 13.18 -2.86 -7.05
CA PHE A 47 14.32 -2.84 -7.96
C PHE A 47 14.47 -1.45 -8.58
N VAL A 48 15.36 -0.64 -8.01
CA VAL A 48 15.84 0.62 -8.60
C VAL A 48 17.26 0.37 -9.07
N GLY A 49 17.39 -0.01 -10.33
CA GLY A 49 18.63 -0.10 -11.07
C GLY A 49 18.35 0.46 -12.46
N GLU A 50 19.09 1.51 -12.82
CA GLU A 50 19.12 2.24 -14.09
C GLU A 50 18.53 1.48 -15.29
N TYR A 51 17.56 2.07 -16.01
CA TYR A 51 17.53 2.22 -17.47
C TYR A 51 16.32 3.04 -17.92
N CYS A 52 16.54 3.87 -18.93
CA CYS A 52 15.56 4.76 -19.55
C CYS A 52 15.01 4.11 -20.83
N PHE A 53 13.71 4.32 -21.08
CA PHE A 53 12.93 4.09 -22.30
C PHE A 53 12.25 2.72 -22.53
N GLN A 54 10.91 2.83 -22.57
CA GLN A 54 9.87 1.88 -23.00
C GLN A 54 9.74 0.58 -22.20
N GLU A 55 8.98 0.66 -21.12
CA GLU A 55 8.56 -0.52 -20.38
C GLU A 55 7.01 -0.65 -20.38
N PRO A 56 6.49 -1.89 -20.30
CA PRO A 56 5.09 -2.24 -20.57
C PRO A 56 4.18 -1.81 -19.42
N ASP A 57 3.02 -1.24 -19.75
CA ASP A 57 1.86 -0.96 -18.89
C ASP A 57 2.11 -0.94 -17.37
N HIS A 58 2.99 -0.06 -16.89
CA HIS A 58 3.18 0.10 -15.46
C HIS A 58 1.90 0.61 -14.82
N LEU A 59 1.55 -0.01 -13.71
CA LEU A 59 0.58 0.57 -12.80
C LEU A 59 1.14 1.91 -12.29
N PRO A 60 0.28 2.90 -12.01
CA PRO A 60 0.70 4.10 -11.30
C PRO A 60 1.37 3.72 -9.97
N THR A 61 2.38 4.49 -9.59
CA THR A 61 3.19 4.24 -8.39
C THR A 61 2.38 4.50 -7.14
N PRO A 62 2.23 3.53 -6.22
CA PRO A 62 1.62 3.79 -4.93
C PRO A 62 2.57 4.58 -4.03
N VAL A 63 2.13 5.75 -3.57
CA VAL A 63 2.82 6.54 -2.53
C VAL A 63 2.32 6.14 -1.14
N SER A 64 1.03 5.78 -1.05
CA SER A 64 0.42 5.22 0.15
C SER A 64 -0.69 4.23 -0.22
N ASN A 65 -1.35 3.64 0.77
CA ASN A 65 -2.49 2.74 0.54
C ASN A 65 -3.63 3.38 -0.28
N ARG A 66 -3.71 4.71 -0.27
CA ARG A 66 -4.81 5.49 -0.88
C ARG A 66 -4.36 6.47 -1.96
N ILE A 67 -3.06 6.73 -2.08
CA ILE A 67 -2.52 7.72 -3.01
C ILE A 67 -1.67 7.01 -4.05
N LEU A 68 -2.05 7.20 -5.31
CA LEU A 68 -1.31 6.76 -6.48
C LEU A 68 -0.80 7.98 -7.23
N VAL A 69 0.42 7.90 -7.78
CA VAL A 69 1.00 8.91 -8.65
C VAL A 69 1.23 8.32 -10.04
N GLY A 70 0.86 9.07 -11.07
CA GLY A 70 0.94 8.56 -12.44
C GLY A 70 1.13 9.61 -13.53
N SER A 71 1.22 9.11 -14.75
CA SER A 71 1.28 9.91 -15.98
C SER A 71 -0.11 10.09 -16.59
N ALA A 72 -0.21 10.92 -17.63
CA ALA A 72 -1.44 11.07 -18.42
C ALA A 72 -1.92 9.74 -19.01
N ARG A 73 -1.00 8.83 -19.35
CA ARG A 73 -1.33 7.48 -19.86
C ARG A 73 -2.08 6.65 -18.82
N HIS A 74 -1.69 6.74 -17.55
CA HIS A 74 -2.37 6.03 -16.46
C HIS A 74 -3.79 6.58 -16.25
N ALA A 75 -3.95 7.91 -16.30
CA ALA A 75 -5.24 8.56 -16.14
C ALA A 75 -6.20 8.29 -17.30
N ALA A 76 -5.68 8.12 -18.53
CA ALA A 76 -6.50 7.74 -19.69
C ALA A 76 -7.00 6.29 -19.66
N ALA A 77 -6.36 5.41 -18.89
CA ALA A 77 -6.70 4.00 -18.81
C ALA A 77 -7.82 3.74 -17.78
N VAL A 78 -9.03 4.25 -18.03
CA VAL A 78 -10.18 4.16 -17.10
C VAL A 78 -10.48 2.73 -16.60
N PRO A 79 -10.44 1.67 -17.46
CA PRO A 79 -10.62 0.30 -16.98
C PRO A 79 -9.58 -0.13 -15.93
N MET A 80 -8.34 0.36 -16.02
CA MET A 80 -7.29 0.12 -15.03
C MET A 80 -7.60 0.86 -13.73
N LEU A 81 -8.00 2.14 -13.80
CA LEU A 81 -8.36 2.94 -12.62
C LEU A 81 -9.45 2.25 -11.78
N ARG A 82 -10.47 1.72 -12.46
CA ARG A 82 -11.55 0.96 -11.82
C ARG A 82 -11.04 -0.30 -11.14
N ARG A 83 -10.19 -1.09 -11.82
CA ARG A 83 -9.57 -2.30 -11.22
C ARG A 83 -8.72 -1.99 -9.99
N LEU A 84 -8.06 -0.83 -9.98
CA LEU A 84 -7.24 -0.39 -8.84
C LEU A 84 -8.07 0.16 -7.68
N GLY A 85 -9.37 0.41 -7.89
CA GLY A 85 -10.25 1.04 -6.91
C GLY A 85 -9.99 2.53 -6.77
N VAL A 86 -9.65 3.20 -7.87
CA VAL A 86 -9.57 4.66 -7.92
C VAL A 86 -10.97 5.24 -8.03
N THR A 87 -11.30 6.16 -7.13
CA THR A 87 -12.55 6.94 -7.13
C THR A 87 -12.32 8.42 -7.37
N HIS A 88 -11.08 8.89 -7.27
CA HIS A 88 -10.75 10.29 -7.45
C HIS A 88 -9.55 10.41 -8.40
N VAL A 89 -9.61 11.30 -9.38
CA VAL A 89 -8.50 11.61 -10.28
C VAL A 89 -8.23 13.11 -10.24
N CYS A 90 -7.00 13.49 -9.88
CA CYS A 90 -6.53 14.87 -9.91
C CYS A 90 -5.51 15.06 -11.03
N ASN A 91 -5.88 15.84 -12.04
CA ASN A 91 -4.99 16.28 -13.11
C ASN A 91 -4.23 17.54 -12.71
N CYS A 92 -2.96 17.37 -12.38
CA CYS A 92 -2.04 18.45 -11.99
C CYS A 92 -1.52 19.26 -13.18
N ALA A 93 -1.81 18.85 -14.41
CA ALA A 93 -1.29 19.42 -15.66
C ALA A 93 -2.42 19.82 -16.62
N ALA A 94 -3.50 20.38 -16.07
CA ALA A 94 -4.66 20.78 -16.87
C ALA A 94 -4.26 21.75 -17.99
N GLY A 95 -4.65 21.44 -19.22
CA GLY A 95 -4.26 22.17 -20.42
C GLY A 95 -3.05 21.58 -21.16
N GLU A 96 -2.21 20.77 -20.51
CA GLU A 96 -1.11 20.03 -21.13
C GLU A 96 -1.44 18.53 -21.26
N ALA A 97 -2.01 17.94 -20.21
CA ALA A 97 -2.29 16.52 -20.10
C ALA A 97 -3.80 16.26 -20.15
N GLN A 98 -4.37 16.16 -21.34
CA GLN A 98 -5.79 15.88 -21.52
C GLN A 98 -6.12 14.40 -21.26
N VAL A 99 -7.28 14.15 -20.68
CA VAL A 99 -7.78 12.83 -20.27
C VAL A 99 -9.27 12.73 -20.58
N PRO A 100 -9.85 11.51 -20.71
CA PRO A 100 -11.27 11.34 -21.01
C PRO A 100 -12.13 11.64 -19.77
N SER A 101 -12.24 12.91 -19.38
CA SER A 101 -12.98 13.33 -18.19
C SER A 101 -14.43 12.88 -18.18
N ASP A 102 -15.05 12.81 -19.35
CA ASP A 102 -16.46 12.41 -19.51
C ASP A 102 -16.67 10.94 -19.08
N GLN A 103 -15.68 10.07 -19.30
CA GLN A 103 -15.74 8.67 -18.87
C GLN A 103 -15.56 8.51 -17.35
N PHE A 104 -15.03 9.51 -16.66
CA PHE A 104 -14.87 9.43 -15.21
C PHE A 104 -16.24 9.51 -14.52
N GLU A 105 -17.08 10.44 -14.95
CA GLU A 105 -18.43 10.61 -14.39
C GLU A 105 -19.29 9.37 -14.61
N GLU A 106 -19.25 8.77 -15.82
CA GLU A 106 -19.94 7.51 -16.15
C GLU A 106 -19.53 6.33 -15.25
N HIS A 107 -18.36 6.42 -14.63
CA HIS A 107 -17.80 5.38 -13.77
C HIS A 107 -17.73 5.78 -12.29
N GLY A 108 -18.35 6.90 -11.91
CA GLY A 108 -18.38 7.38 -10.53
C GLY A 108 -16.99 7.79 -10.01
N ILE A 109 -16.11 8.24 -10.90
CA ILE A 109 -14.80 8.79 -10.58
C ILE A 109 -14.94 10.31 -10.50
N GLU A 110 -14.68 10.88 -9.34
CA GLU A 110 -14.60 12.32 -9.15
C GLU A 110 -13.33 12.87 -9.80
N TYR A 111 -13.44 14.00 -10.50
CA TYR A 111 -12.35 14.59 -11.26
C TYR A 111 -12.08 16.03 -10.83
N MET A 112 -10.81 16.32 -10.55
CA MET A 112 -10.31 17.67 -10.31
C MET A 112 -9.20 17.99 -11.31
N ALA A 113 -9.20 19.21 -11.84
CA ALA A 113 -8.18 19.70 -12.74
C ALA A 113 -7.53 20.97 -12.18
N ILE A 114 -6.22 20.98 -12.04
CA ILE A 114 -5.42 22.15 -11.67
C ILE A 114 -4.37 22.43 -12.75
N ARG A 115 -4.10 23.70 -12.98
CA ARG A 115 -3.07 24.15 -13.93
C ARG A 115 -1.79 24.48 -13.17
N ALA A 116 -1.04 23.45 -12.76
CA ALA A 116 0.29 23.65 -12.19
C ALA A 116 1.35 23.70 -13.30
N ILE A 117 2.33 24.60 -13.12
CA ILE A 117 3.41 24.83 -14.09
C ILE A 117 4.61 23.94 -13.74
N ASP A 118 5.15 23.26 -14.73
CA ASP A 118 6.33 22.38 -14.60
C ASP A 118 7.64 23.18 -14.77
N ALA A 119 7.89 24.11 -13.85
CA ALA A 119 9.06 24.98 -13.92
C ALA A 119 9.67 25.18 -12.54
N GLU A 120 10.99 25.36 -12.51
CA GLU A 120 11.69 25.80 -11.31
C GLU A 120 11.13 27.14 -10.81
N GLY A 121 11.05 27.30 -9.50
CA GLY A 121 10.54 28.52 -8.86
C GLY A 121 9.01 28.65 -8.85
N TYR A 122 8.26 27.78 -9.54
CA TYR A 122 6.81 27.76 -9.42
C TYR A 122 6.39 27.29 -8.01
N PRO A 123 5.65 28.09 -7.21
CA PRO A 123 5.34 27.75 -5.83
C PRO A 123 4.14 26.79 -5.75
N ILE A 124 4.33 25.55 -6.24
CA ILE A 124 3.26 24.56 -6.44
C ILE A 124 2.48 24.24 -5.16
N LEU A 125 3.17 24.06 -4.04
CA LEU A 125 2.55 23.76 -2.74
C LEU A 125 1.70 24.93 -2.25
N ARG A 126 2.26 26.14 -2.31
CA ARG A 126 1.54 27.36 -1.89
C ARG A 126 0.26 27.56 -2.67
N ASN A 127 0.28 27.25 -3.96
CA ASN A 127 -0.84 27.52 -4.86
C ASN A 127 -1.92 26.42 -4.81
N HIS A 128 -1.53 25.16 -4.61
CA HIS A 128 -2.43 24.03 -4.88
C HIS A 128 -2.62 23.05 -3.73
N LEU A 129 -1.84 23.12 -2.66
CA LEU A 129 -1.93 22.13 -1.58
C LEU A 129 -3.32 22.11 -0.93
N ASN A 130 -3.86 23.28 -0.55
CA ASN A 130 -5.14 23.34 0.16
C ASN A 130 -6.32 22.80 -0.68
N PRO A 131 -6.52 23.22 -1.96
CA PRO A 131 -7.56 22.64 -2.80
C PRO A 131 -7.45 21.12 -2.97
N ILE A 132 -6.23 20.59 -3.08
CA ILE A 132 -6.01 19.15 -3.21
C ILE A 132 -6.34 18.44 -1.91
N LEU A 133 -5.92 18.97 -0.76
CA LEU A 133 -6.25 18.40 0.55
C LEU A 133 -7.76 18.28 0.73
N GLU A 134 -8.52 19.30 0.34
CA GLU A 134 -9.99 19.27 0.38
C GLU A 134 -10.56 18.20 -0.56
N PHE A 135 -10.01 18.07 -1.76
CA PHE A 135 -10.43 17.08 -2.75
C PHE A 135 -10.12 15.64 -2.33
N VAL A 136 -8.96 15.37 -1.72
CA VAL A 136 -8.56 14.00 -1.34
C VAL A 136 -9.10 13.58 0.02
N ARG A 137 -9.59 14.52 0.85
CA ARG A 137 -10.12 14.25 2.19
C ARG A 137 -11.15 13.10 2.22
N PRO A 138 -12.14 13.00 1.31
CA PRO A 138 -13.11 11.90 1.31
C PRO A 138 -12.46 10.52 1.09
N CYS A 139 -11.33 10.44 0.38
CA CYS A 139 -10.56 9.21 0.24
C CYS A 139 -9.85 8.83 1.54
N MET A 140 -9.33 9.82 2.27
CA MET A 140 -8.53 9.61 3.49
C MET A 140 -9.37 9.32 4.73
N GLU A 141 -10.59 9.85 4.77
CA GLU A 141 -11.50 9.62 5.89
C GLU A 141 -11.86 8.14 6.01
N THR A 142 -11.49 7.55 7.16
CA THR A 142 -11.91 6.21 7.52
C THR A 142 -13.32 6.32 8.08
N SER A 143 -14.34 5.97 7.30
CA SER A 143 -15.69 5.96 7.86
C SER A 143 -15.74 4.93 8.99
N THR A 144 -16.10 5.37 10.19
CA THR A 144 -16.28 4.50 11.36
C THR A 144 -17.52 3.59 11.22
N LEU A 145 -18.39 3.92 10.26
CA LEU A 145 -19.65 3.24 9.97
C LEU A 145 -19.48 2.05 9.02
N GLN A 146 -18.51 2.08 8.11
CA GLN A 146 -18.17 0.92 7.28
C GLN A 146 -17.03 0.15 7.97
N LYS A 147 -17.39 -0.85 8.78
CA LYS A 147 -16.44 -1.80 9.36
C LYS A 147 -16.37 -3.05 8.47
N GLY A 148 -15.21 -3.31 7.87
CA GLY A 148 -14.95 -4.51 7.08
C GLY A 148 -13.92 -4.29 5.97
N PRO A 149 -13.34 -5.36 5.39
CA PRO A 149 -12.35 -5.26 4.32
C PRO A 149 -12.86 -4.56 3.05
N GLU A 150 -14.19 -4.47 2.85
CA GLU A 150 -14.80 -3.75 1.74
C GLU A 150 -14.90 -2.24 1.95
N ALA A 151 -14.98 -1.78 3.20
CA ALA A 151 -15.03 -0.35 3.56
C ALA A 151 -13.81 0.45 3.12
N GLN A 152 -12.68 -0.24 2.95
CA GLN A 152 -11.40 0.33 2.55
C GLN A 152 -11.10 0.11 1.07
N ARG A 153 -11.85 -0.79 0.40
CA ARG A 153 -11.71 -1.06 -1.03
C ARG A 153 -12.39 0.07 -1.82
N GLY A 154 -11.65 0.70 -2.73
CA GLY A 154 -12.20 1.67 -3.67
C GLY A 154 -12.00 3.15 -3.34
N ARG A 155 -11.39 3.51 -2.20
CA ARG A 155 -11.11 4.91 -1.85
C ARG A 155 -9.66 5.29 -2.12
N LYS A 156 -9.28 5.27 -3.40
CA LYS A 156 -7.97 5.72 -3.85
C LYS A 156 -8.08 6.94 -4.74
N VAL A 157 -7.10 7.82 -4.62
CA VAL A 157 -6.89 8.95 -5.51
C VAL A 157 -5.69 8.69 -6.41
N LEU A 158 -5.83 9.01 -7.69
CA LEU A 158 -4.71 9.16 -8.61
C LEU A 158 -4.39 10.65 -8.78
N LEU A 159 -3.20 11.06 -8.35
CA LEU A 159 -2.63 12.34 -8.75
C LEU A 159 -1.74 12.11 -9.97
N HIS A 160 -2.06 12.77 -11.08
CA HIS A 160 -1.26 12.65 -12.29
C HIS A 160 -0.87 14.02 -12.85
N CYS A 161 0.22 14.05 -13.61
CA CYS A 161 0.56 15.16 -14.48
C CYS A 161 0.85 14.61 -15.88
N GLN A 162 1.73 15.25 -16.65
CA GLN A 162 2.16 14.71 -17.93
C GLN A 162 2.91 13.39 -17.78
N ALA A 163 4.02 13.40 -17.03
CA ALA A 163 4.92 12.25 -16.88
C ALA A 163 4.83 11.53 -15.52
N GLY A 164 4.18 12.13 -14.52
CA GLY A 164 4.10 11.58 -13.16
C GLY A 164 5.37 11.72 -12.33
N ARG A 165 6.21 12.74 -12.60
CA ARG A 165 7.58 12.85 -12.03
C ARG A 165 7.87 14.14 -11.25
N ASN A 166 7.10 15.21 -11.44
CA ASN A 166 7.34 16.49 -10.77
C ASN A 166 6.07 17.02 -10.09
N ARG A 167 5.15 17.63 -10.87
CA ARG A 167 3.92 18.25 -10.36
C ARG A 167 3.09 17.34 -9.46
N SER A 168 2.80 16.12 -9.93
CA SER A 168 1.94 15.18 -9.21
C SER A 168 2.59 14.58 -7.96
N ILE A 169 3.91 14.31 -7.99
CA ILE A 169 4.61 13.75 -6.83
C ILE A 169 4.85 14.81 -5.75
N ALA A 170 5.03 16.08 -6.14
CA ALA A 170 5.16 17.17 -5.18
C ALA A 170 3.86 17.41 -4.38
N LEU A 171 2.71 17.03 -4.93
CA LEU A 171 1.38 17.26 -4.34
C LEU A 171 0.75 16.02 -3.71
N ALA A 172 1.39 14.86 -3.82
CA ALA A 172 0.92 13.57 -3.31
C ALA A 172 1.31 13.36 -1.84
#